data_AF-A0A9P4S358-F1
#
_entry.id   AF-A0A9P4S358-F1
#
_cell.length_a   1.000
_cell.length_b   1.000
_cell.length_c   1.000
_cell.angle_alpha   90.00
_cell.angle_beta   90.00
_cell.angle_gamma   90.00
#
_symmetry.space_group_name_H-M   'P 1'
#
loop_
_entity.id
_entity.type
_entity.pdbx_description
1 polymer ?
#
loop_
_entity_poly.entity_id
_entity_poly.type
_entity_poly.pdbx_seq_one_letter_code
_entity_poly.pdbx_strand_id
1 'polypeptide(L)'
;MAELAELQEKIRRLEARLQRKREKTRKTTLYQFVDICHTFLHLGLRVLEIGNSIPGMPSNVKGIPSHDKQKVVWNAALESDSVQKRRFTDRHIIEETGRRISELTMSSGLDLHNFLQNAVMYNVQQIIEEFHSEDDLRNKLLP
;
A
#
# COMPACT_ATOMS: atom_id res chain seq x y z
N MET A 1 -20.08 -36.35 26.02
CA MET A 1 -18.63 -36.22 25.69
C MET A 1 -18.41 -35.77 24.25
N ALA A 2 -18.95 -36.47 23.24
CA ALA A 2 -18.79 -36.07 21.82
C ALA A 2 -19.39 -34.69 21.47
N GLU A 3 -20.58 -34.39 22.00
CA GLU A 3 -21.30 -33.13 21.73
C GLU A 3 -20.58 -31.89 22.32
N LEU A 4 -19.89 -32.05 23.45
CA LEU A 4 -19.08 -30.99 24.07
C LEU A 4 -17.82 -30.71 23.24
N ALA A 5 -17.17 -31.75 22.71
CA ALA A 5 -16.00 -31.61 21.84
C ALA A 5 -16.34 -30.95 20.51
N GLU A 6 -17.50 -31.28 19.93
CA GLU A 6 -17.99 -30.65 18.69
C GLU A 6 -18.32 -29.17 18.90
N LEU A 7 -18.94 -28.83 20.04
CA LEU A 7 -19.23 -27.44 20.40
C LEU A 7 -17.94 -26.61 20.63
N GLN A 8 -16.95 -27.19 21.31
CA GLN A 8 -15.64 -26.55 21.53
C GLN A 8 -14.90 -26.28 20.22
N GLU A 9 -14.89 -27.24 19.29
CA GLU A 9 -14.27 -27.06 17.96
C GLU A 9 -15.00 -25.98 17.14
N LYS A 10 -16.33 -25.93 17.23
CA LYS A 10 -17.13 -24.89 16.56
C LYS A 10 -16.83 -23.49 17.11
N ILE A 11 -16.71 -23.35 18.44
CA ILE A 11 -16.32 -22.09 19.09
C ILE A 11 -14.92 -21.67 18.63
N ARG A 12 -13.94 -22.59 18.68
CA ARG A 12 -12.56 -22.31 18.24
C ARG A 12 -12.49 -21.83 16.79
N ARG A 13 -13.27 -22.44 15.88
CA ARG A 13 -13.37 -22.01 14.47
C ARG A 13 -13.99 -20.63 14.32
N LEU A 14 -15.05 -20.33 15.08
CA LEU A 14 -15.70 -19.03 15.05
C LEU A 14 -14.78 -17.93 15.58
N GLU A 15 -14.07 -18.18 16.68
CA GLU A 15 -13.07 -17.27 17.24
C GLU A 15 -11.92 -17.03 16.25
N ALA A 16 -11.37 -18.09 15.65
CA ALA A 16 -10.32 -17.97 14.65
C ALA A 16 -10.79 -17.15 13.43
N ARG A 17 -12.03 -17.36 12.97
CA ARG A 17 -12.62 -16.60 11.86
C ARG A 17 -12.83 -15.13 12.23
N LEU A 18 -13.30 -14.85 13.45
CA LEU A 18 -13.49 -13.50 13.95
C LEU A 18 -12.14 -12.76 14.06
N GLN A 19 -11.12 -13.43 14.58
CA GLN A 19 -9.78 -12.87 14.72
C GLN A 19 -9.16 -12.56 13.35
N ARG A 20 -9.30 -13.46 12.37
CA ARG A 20 -8.87 -13.20 10.99
C ARG A 20 -9.57 -12.01 10.36
N LYS A 21 -10.88 -11.85 10.58
CA LYS A 21 -11.63 -10.68 10.10
C LYS A 21 -11.13 -9.39 10.75
N ARG A 22 -10.98 -9.39 12.07
CA ARG A 22 -10.44 -8.24 12.83
C ARG A 22 -9.06 -7.84 12.34
N GLU A 23 -8.21 -8.81 12.06
CA GLU A 23 -6.86 -8.55 11.56
C GLU A 23 -6.87 -7.95 10.15
N LYS A 24 -7.78 -8.38 9.28
CA LYS A 24 -7.93 -7.82 7.92
C LYS A 24 -8.40 -6.37 7.90
N THR A 25 -9.24 -5.97 8.86
CA THR A 25 -9.79 -4.60 8.98
C THR A 25 -8.97 -3.71 9.91
N ARG A 26 -7.90 -4.23 10.51
CA ARG A 26 -7.02 -3.45 11.36
C ARG A 26 -6.11 -2.58 10.50
N LYS A 27 -5.90 -1.34 10.93
CA LYS A 27 -4.90 -0.44 10.33
C LYS A 27 -3.52 -1.11 10.32
N THR A 28 -2.76 -0.82 9.27
CA THR A 28 -1.45 -1.43 9.01
C THR A 28 -0.33 -0.54 9.53
N THR A 29 0.80 -1.17 9.87
CA THR A 29 2.07 -0.45 10.06
C THR A 29 2.64 -0.04 8.70
N LEU A 30 3.63 0.87 8.65
CA LEU A 30 4.22 1.28 7.36
C LEU A 30 4.76 0.08 6.58
N TYR A 31 5.49 -0.81 7.25
CA TYR A 31 6.04 -2.01 6.61
C TYR A 31 4.94 -2.93 6.06
N GLN A 32 3.90 -3.17 6.85
CA GLN A 32 2.75 -3.97 6.40
C GLN A 32 2.05 -3.30 5.23
N PHE A 33 1.88 -1.99 5.27
CA PHE A 33 1.22 -1.21 4.24
C PHE A 33 1.96 -1.29 2.91
N VAL A 34 3.27 -1.01 2.90
CA VAL A 34 4.10 -1.05 1.70
C VAL A 34 4.13 -2.47 1.11
N ASP A 35 4.29 -3.49 1.94
CA ASP A 35 4.23 -4.90 1.52
C ASP A 35 2.88 -5.28 0.89
N ILE A 36 1.77 -4.81 1.48
CA ILE A 36 0.41 -5.04 0.96
C ILE A 36 0.19 -4.29 -0.36
N CYS A 37 0.64 -3.04 -0.50
CA CYS A 37 0.62 -2.31 -1.77
C CYS A 37 1.44 -3.06 -2.84
N HIS A 38 2.66 -3.47 -2.49
CA HIS A 38 3.48 -4.40 -3.25
C HIS A 38 2.95 -5.86 -3.21
N THR A 39 1.73 -6.14 -2.82
CA THR A 39 1.12 -7.47 -3.06
C THR A 39 -0.10 -7.34 -3.95
N PHE A 40 -0.89 -6.29 -3.78
CA PHE A 40 -2.20 -6.20 -4.42
C PHE A 40 -2.28 -5.11 -5.50
N LEU A 41 -1.39 -4.11 -5.53
CA LEU A 41 -1.55 -2.94 -6.40
C LEU A 41 -0.59 -2.88 -7.61
N HIS A 42 0.28 -3.88 -7.76
CA HIS A 42 1.38 -3.90 -8.74
C HIS A 42 1.39 -5.21 -9.56
N LEU A 43 0.69 -6.26 -9.07
CA LEU A 43 0.43 -7.52 -9.76
C LEU A 43 -0.82 -7.38 -10.65
N GLY A 44 -0.65 -6.86 -11.86
CA GLY A 44 -1.75 -6.68 -12.82
C GLY A 44 -1.36 -5.96 -14.11
N LEU A 45 -0.21 -5.28 -14.13
CA LEU A 45 0.30 -4.62 -15.33
C LEU A 45 0.76 -5.65 -16.36
N ARG A 46 -0.11 -6.01 -17.30
CA ARG A 46 0.31 -6.62 -18.57
C ARG A 46 0.75 -5.50 -19.50
N VAL A 47 2.04 -5.43 -19.77
CA VAL A 47 2.58 -4.54 -20.80
C VAL A 47 1.97 -4.97 -22.14
N LEU A 48 1.17 -4.10 -22.76
CA LEU A 48 0.68 -4.32 -24.11
C LEU A 48 1.83 -4.29 -25.12
N GLU A 49 1.61 -4.91 -26.28
CA GLU A 49 2.58 -4.92 -27.37
C GLU A 49 3.10 -3.50 -27.69
N ILE A 50 4.40 -3.43 -27.97
CA ILE A 50 5.23 -2.20 -28.05
C ILE A 50 4.61 -1.14 -28.98
N GLY A 51 3.81 -1.53 -29.98
CA GLY A 51 3.16 -0.62 -30.93
C GLY A 51 2.16 0.38 -30.31
N ASN A 52 1.59 0.08 -29.14
CA ASN A 52 0.61 0.95 -28.46
C ASN A 52 1.13 1.57 -27.16
N SER A 53 2.43 1.40 -26.85
CA SER A 53 3.03 1.93 -25.63
C SER A 53 3.56 3.35 -25.85
N ILE A 54 3.30 4.25 -24.89
CA ILE A 54 3.89 5.61 -24.91
C ILE A 54 5.32 5.48 -24.36
N PRO A 55 6.37 5.79 -25.16
CA PRO A 55 7.74 5.74 -24.65
C PRO A 55 7.93 6.78 -23.55
N GLY A 56 8.36 6.35 -22.37
CA GLY A 56 8.77 7.25 -21.31
C GLY A 56 10.05 7.99 -21.72
N MET A 57 9.96 9.29 -22.04
CA MET A 57 11.15 10.09 -22.31
C MET A 57 11.80 10.57 -21.00
N PRO A 58 13.12 10.38 -20.81
CA PRO A 58 13.85 10.86 -19.63
C PRO A 58 13.70 12.37 -19.37
N SER A 59 13.49 13.15 -20.43
CA SER A 59 13.25 14.60 -20.38
C SER A 59 11.98 15.00 -19.62
N ASN A 60 11.04 14.08 -19.42
CA ASN A 60 9.74 14.35 -18.80
C ASN A 60 9.79 14.28 -17.28
N VAL A 61 10.92 13.85 -16.71
CA VAL A 61 11.10 13.66 -15.28
C VAL A 61 11.88 14.85 -14.72
N LYS A 62 11.17 15.81 -14.15
CA LYS A 62 11.76 16.98 -13.46
C LYS A 62 11.44 16.91 -11.97
N GLY A 63 12.40 17.31 -11.13
CA GLY A 63 12.17 17.47 -9.69
C GLY A 63 12.34 16.22 -8.83
N ILE A 64 12.90 15.11 -9.36
CA ILE A 64 13.28 13.97 -8.53
C ILE A 64 14.52 14.34 -7.70
N PRO A 65 14.49 14.24 -6.35
CA PRO A 65 15.66 14.49 -5.52
C PRO A 65 16.80 13.52 -5.87
N SER A 66 18.05 13.91 -5.66
CA SER A 66 19.18 12.98 -5.84
C SER A 66 19.00 11.75 -4.95
N HIS A 67 19.54 10.61 -5.39
CA HIS A 67 19.46 9.35 -4.65
C HIS A 67 19.96 9.49 -3.19
N ASP A 68 20.99 10.31 -2.96
CA ASP A 68 21.50 10.57 -1.60
C ASP A 68 20.50 11.34 -0.74
N LYS A 69 19.78 12.32 -1.31
CA LYS A 69 18.71 13.03 -0.59
C LYS A 69 17.54 12.12 -0.30
N GLN A 70 17.19 11.22 -1.23
CA GLN A 70 16.15 10.21 -0.99
C GLN A 70 16.53 9.25 0.14
N LYS A 71 17.80 8.81 0.22
CA LYS A 71 18.28 7.97 1.31
C LYS A 71 18.14 8.63 2.68
N VAL A 72 18.48 9.91 2.79
CA VAL A 72 18.34 10.65 4.06
C VAL A 72 16.88 10.67 4.53
N VAL A 73 15.96 10.97 3.61
CA VAL A 73 14.51 10.96 3.88
C VAL A 73 14.05 9.57 4.34
N TRP A 74 14.46 8.51 3.63
CA TRP A 74 14.08 7.15 3.98
C TRP A 74 14.68 6.68 5.30
N ASN A 75 15.94 7.00 5.59
CA ASN A 75 16.56 6.65 6.87
C ASN A 75 15.85 7.35 8.02
N ALA A 76 15.57 8.65 7.90
CA ALA A 76 14.83 9.40 8.91
C ALA A 76 13.43 8.79 9.14
N ALA A 77 12.73 8.44 8.06
CA ALA A 77 11.44 7.77 8.11
C ALA A 77 11.52 6.40 8.82
N LEU A 78 12.50 5.57 8.47
CA LEU A 78 12.69 4.23 9.04
C LEU A 78 13.09 4.25 10.52
N GLU A 79 13.79 5.30 10.95
CA GLU A 79 14.17 5.54 12.35
C GLU A 79 13.02 6.10 13.20
N SER A 80 11.91 6.54 12.59
CA SER A 80 10.77 7.07 13.34
C SER A 80 9.87 5.96 13.89
N ASP A 81 9.24 6.23 15.04
CA ASP A 81 8.20 5.39 15.62
C ASP A 81 6.97 5.22 14.71
N SER A 82 6.73 6.13 13.75
CA SER A 82 5.58 6.00 12.82
C SER A 82 5.63 4.71 12.01
N VAL A 83 6.81 4.12 11.76
CA VAL A 83 6.88 2.85 11.02
C VAL A 83 6.22 1.69 11.74
N GLN A 84 6.14 1.75 13.08
CA GLN A 84 5.54 0.71 13.92
C GLN A 84 4.08 1.02 14.27
N LYS A 85 3.64 2.28 14.15
CA LYS A 85 2.27 2.68 14.45
C LYS A 85 1.30 2.18 13.38
N ARG A 86 0.15 1.66 13.82
CA ARG A 86 -0.92 1.14 12.94
C ARG A 86 -1.81 2.28 12.45
N ARG A 87 -1.36 3.05 11.47
CA ARG A 87 -2.06 4.26 10.99
C ARG A 87 -2.44 4.22 9.52
N PHE A 88 -1.81 3.32 8.77
CA PHE A 88 -2.02 3.17 7.34
C PHE A 88 -3.24 2.31 7.03
N THR A 89 -3.73 2.42 5.79
CA THR A 89 -4.93 1.74 5.30
C THR A 89 -4.91 0.24 5.62
N ASP A 90 -6.05 -0.29 6.04
CA ASP A 90 -6.21 -1.70 6.38
C ASP A 90 -6.07 -2.60 5.15
N ARG A 91 -5.63 -3.84 5.39
CA ARG A 91 -5.35 -4.81 4.32
C ARG A 91 -6.56 -5.03 3.42
N HIS A 92 -7.76 -5.10 4.01
CA HIS A 92 -8.98 -5.40 3.27
C HIS A 92 -9.25 -4.38 2.16
N ILE A 93 -9.08 -3.08 2.44
CA ILE A 93 -9.29 -2.02 1.44
C ILE A 93 -8.29 -2.15 0.30
N ILE A 94 -7.00 -2.34 0.59
CA ILE A 94 -5.98 -2.44 -0.47
C ILE A 94 -6.17 -3.72 -1.32
N GLU A 95 -6.57 -4.82 -0.70
CA GLU A 95 -6.90 -6.07 -1.39
C GLU A 95 -8.07 -5.88 -2.37
N GLU A 96 -9.10 -5.14 -1.95
CA GLU A 96 -10.27 -4.81 -2.77
C GLU A 96 -9.93 -3.84 -3.91
N THR A 97 -9.15 -2.81 -3.62
CA THR A 97 -8.64 -1.88 -4.64
C THR A 97 -7.83 -2.62 -5.70
N GLY A 98 -6.93 -3.52 -5.28
CA GLY A 98 -6.14 -4.34 -6.19
C GLY A 98 -6.98 -5.21 -7.11
N ARG A 99 -8.03 -5.86 -6.59
CA ARG A 99 -8.99 -6.62 -7.41
C ARG A 99 -9.61 -5.74 -8.50
N ARG A 100 -10.15 -4.57 -8.12
CA ARG A 100 -10.77 -3.65 -9.09
C ARG A 100 -9.80 -3.17 -10.16
N ILE A 101 -8.57 -2.84 -9.77
CA ILE A 101 -7.53 -2.43 -10.72
C ILE A 101 -7.20 -3.58 -11.68
N SER A 102 -7.11 -4.82 -11.19
CA SER A 102 -6.81 -5.99 -12.02
C SER A 102 -7.92 -6.35 -13.02
N GLU A 103 -9.16 -5.97 -12.75
CA GLU A 103 -10.30 -6.13 -13.66
C GLU A 103 -10.28 -5.11 -14.81
N LEU A 104 -9.56 -3.99 -14.65
CA LEU A 104 -9.38 -3.02 -15.73
C LEU A 104 -8.41 -3.60 -16.77
N THR A 105 -8.90 -3.78 -17.99
CA THR A 105 -8.01 -4.03 -19.13
C THR A 105 -7.22 -2.76 -19.38
N MET A 106 -5.96 -2.73 -18.94
CA MET A 106 -5.12 -1.54 -19.03
C MET A 106 -4.66 -1.29 -20.47
N SER A 107 -5.54 -0.73 -21.30
CA SER A 107 -5.30 -0.49 -22.72
C SER A 107 -5.41 0.96 -23.17
N SER A 108 -5.94 1.83 -22.32
CA SER A 108 -6.04 3.26 -22.60
C SER A 108 -5.20 4.11 -21.64
N GLY A 109 -4.87 5.33 -22.05
CA GLY A 109 -4.24 6.32 -21.16
C GLY A 109 -5.11 6.67 -19.94
N LEU A 110 -6.43 6.51 -20.04
CA LEU A 110 -7.36 6.68 -18.93
C LEU A 110 -7.20 5.56 -17.89
N ASP A 111 -6.96 4.32 -18.33
CA ASP A 111 -6.68 3.20 -17.43
C ASP A 111 -5.36 3.42 -16.70
N LEU A 112 -4.32 3.90 -17.41
CA LEU A 112 -3.04 4.26 -16.80
C LEU A 112 -3.20 5.37 -15.75
N HIS A 113 -4.00 6.40 -16.03
CA HIS A 113 -4.30 7.45 -15.07
C HIS A 113 -5.01 6.90 -13.83
N ASN A 114 -6.03 6.05 -14.01
CA ASN A 114 -6.75 5.40 -12.91
C ASN A 114 -5.83 4.51 -12.06
N PHE A 115 -4.91 3.77 -12.69
CA PHE A 115 -3.90 3.01 -11.98
C PHE A 115 -2.97 3.92 -11.18
N LEU A 116 -2.40 4.96 -11.80
CA LEU A 116 -1.49 5.87 -11.10
C LEU A 116 -2.17 6.53 -9.90
N GLN A 117 -3.43 6.94 -10.03
CA GLN A 117 -4.19 7.52 -8.91
C GLN A 117 -4.39 6.51 -7.77
N ASN A 118 -4.93 5.32 -8.06
CA ASN A 118 -5.39 4.38 -7.04
C ASN A 118 -4.27 3.46 -6.51
N ALA A 119 -3.32 3.06 -7.35
CA ALA A 119 -2.21 2.19 -6.97
C ALA A 119 -1.04 2.97 -6.35
N VAL A 120 -0.82 4.22 -6.79
CA VAL A 120 0.40 4.97 -6.43
C VAL A 120 0.08 6.22 -5.64
N MET A 121 -0.62 7.20 -6.23
CA MET A 121 -0.75 8.55 -5.66
C MET A 121 -1.43 8.54 -4.29
N TYR A 122 -2.58 7.88 -4.16
CA TYR A 122 -3.30 7.83 -2.88
C TYR A 122 -2.46 7.23 -1.74
N ASN A 123 -1.74 6.13 -2.04
CA ASN A 123 -0.92 5.43 -1.04
C ASN A 123 0.32 6.25 -0.66
N VAL A 124 0.95 6.90 -1.64
CA VAL A 124 2.09 7.81 -1.39
C VAL A 124 1.63 9.04 -0.60
N GLN A 125 0.49 9.61 -0.93
CA GLN A 125 -0.08 10.75 -0.20
C GLN A 125 -0.30 10.41 1.28
N GLN A 126 -0.87 9.23 1.57
CA GLN A 126 -1.08 8.78 2.95
C GLN A 126 0.25 8.69 3.73
N ILE A 127 1.33 8.22 3.09
CA ILE A 127 2.67 8.17 3.70
C ILE A 127 3.19 9.57 4.01
N ILE A 128 3.06 10.49 3.06
CA ILE A 128 3.51 11.88 3.22
C ILE A 128 2.72 12.58 4.34
N GLU A 129 1.40 12.42 4.37
CA GLU A 129 0.54 13.01 5.39
C GLU A 129 0.89 12.50 6.79
N GLU A 130 1.10 11.19 6.95
CA GLU A 130 1.49 10.61 8.23
C GLU A 130 2.87 11.12 8.67
N PHE A 131 3.84 11.18 7.76
CA PHE A 131 5.18 11.68 8.09
C PHE A 131 5.18 13.18 8.41
N HIS A 132 4.35 13.97 7.75
CA HIS A 132 4.22 15.39 8.04
C HIS A 132 3.48 15.65 9.37
N SER A 133 2.68 14.69 9.85
CA SER A 133 2.03 14.77 11.16
C SER A 133 2.98 14.56 12.34
N GLU A 134 4.21 14.10 12.08
CA GLU A 134 5.25 13.93 13.09
C GLU A 134 6.29 15.05 13.01
N ASP A 135 6.35 15.89 14.04
CA ASP A 135 7.20 17.09 14.07
C ASP A 135 8.69 16.78 13.84
N ASP A 136 9.19 15.67 14.40
CA ASP A 136 10.58 15.23 14.24
C ASP A 136 10.93 14.84 12.80
N LEU A 137 9.98 14.19 12.10
CA LEU A 137 10.15 13.86 10.68
C LEU A 137 10.00 15.11 9.82
N ARG A 138 8.97 15.91 10.07
CA ARG A 138 8.71 17.15 9.33
C ARG A 138 9.93 18.08 9.32
N ASN A 139 10.57 18.26 10.47
CA ASN A 139 11.77 19.12 10.61
C ASN A 139 13.02 18.54 9.92
N LYS A 140 13.09 17.21 9.73
CA LYS A 140 14.18 16.56 8.98
C LYS A 140 13.91 16.55 7.47
N LEU A 141 12.64 16.60 7.06
CA LEU A 141 12.20 16.50 5.66
C LEU A 141 12.10 17.87 4.96
N LEU A 142 11.95 18.96 5.71
CA LEU A 142 11.93 20.34 5.21
C LEU A 142 13.14 21.10 5.76
N PRO A 143 14.20 21.34 4.96
CA PRO A 143 15.23 22.32 5.28
C PRO A 143 14.68 23.76 5.21
#